data_AF-A0A7D5VUZ5-F1
#
_entry.id   AF-A0A7D5VUZ5-F1
#
_cell.length_a   1.000
_cell.length_b   1.000
_cell.length_c   1.000
_cell.angle_alpha   90.00
_cell.angle_beta   90.00
_cell.angle_gamma   90.00
#
_symmetry.space_group_name_H-M   'P 1'
#
loop_
_entity.id
_entity.type
_entity.pdbx_description
1 polymer ?
#
loop_
_entity_poly.entity_id
_entity_poly.type
_entity_poly.pdbx_seq_one_letter_code
_entity_poly.pdbx_strand_id
1 'polypeptide(L)' 'MKKWRVYLDGKKLGTVFADTESEAKIAAEDEFGLTDDEGDSLDVDEDN' A
#
# COMPACT_ATOMS: atom_id res chain seq x y z
N MET A 1 8.13 -9.92 8.90
CA MET A 1 6.81 -9.37 8.55
C MET A 1 6.46 -8.18 9.42
N LYS A 2 6.55 -7.00 8.82
CA LYS A 2 6.11 -5.74 9.40
C LYS A 2 4.72 -5.40 8.87
N LYS A 3 4.03 -4.50 9.57
CA LYS A 3 2.71 -4.05 9.17
C LYS A 3 2.85 -2.69 8.49
N TRP A 4 2.18 -2.52 7.35
CA TRP A 4 2.24 -1.31 6.54
C TRP A 4 0.83 -0.78 6.31
N ARG A 5 0.60 0.51 6.53
CA ARG A 5 -0.66 1.18 6.23
C ARG A 5 -0.65 1.63 4.79
N VAL A 6 -1.72 1.34 4.08
CA VAL A 6 -1.87 1.68 2.66
C VAL A 6 -2.81 2.87 2.52
N TYR A 7 -2.40 3.85 1.74
CA TYR A 7 -3.16 5.04 1.40
C TYR A 7 -3.27 5.16 -0.12
N LEU A 8 -4.46 5.50 -0.59
CA LEU A 8 -4.72 5.85 -1.99
C LEU A 8 -5.35 7.23 -2.00
N ASP A 9 -4.74 8.16 -2.74
CA ASP A 9 -5.20 9.57 -2.79
C ASP A 9 -5.33 10.18 -1.38
N GLY A 10 -4.38 9.85 -0.48
CA GLY A 10 -4.39 10.28 0.92
C GLY A 10 -5.46 9.62 1.81
N LYS A 11 -6.29 8.72 1.28
CA LYS A 11 -7.30 7.98 2.03
C LYS A 11 -6.77 6.61 2.45
N LYS A 12 -6.84 6.30 3.74
CA LYS A 12 -6.44 4.99 4.26
C LYS A 12 -7.35 3.90 3.69
N LEU A 13 -6.77 3.00 2.90
CA LEU A 13 -7.43 1.81 2.37
C LEU A 13 -7.44 0.69 3.42
N GLY A 14 -6.28 0.43 4.03
CA GLY A 14 -6.11 -0.70 4.93
C GLY A 14 -4.68 -0.88 5.40
N THR A 15 -4.33 -2.12 5.71
CA THR A 15 -2.98 -2.50 6.16
C THR A 15 -2.57 -3.83 5.57
N VAL A 16 -1.36 -3.90 5.03
CA VAL A 16 -0.73 -5.10 4.47
C VAL A 16 0.44 -5.55 5.32
N PHE A 17 0.84 -6.81 5.18
CA PHE A 17 2.01 -7.36 5.87
C PHE A 17 3.13 -7.62 4.87
N ALA A 18 4.28 -6.99 5.09
CA ALA A 18 5.44 -7.10 4.20
C ALA A 18 6.72 -6.85 4.98
N ASP A 19 7.86 -7.34 4.49
CA ASP A 19 9.16 -7.11 5.12
C ASP A 19 9.82 -5.80 4.64
N THR A 20 9.50 -5.37 3.41
CA THR A 20 10.00 -4.13 2.80
C THR A 20 8.87 -3.24 2.28
N GLU A 21 9.17 -1.95 2.07
CA GLU A 21 8.23 -0.98 1.49
C GLU A 21 7.80 -1.40 0.07
N SER A 22 8.74 -1.87 -0.74
CA SER A 22 8.46 -2.31 -2.11
C SER A 22 7.52 -3.52 -2.14
N GLU A 23 7.71 -4.49 -1.26
CA GLU A 23 6.77 -5.61 -1.11
C GLU A 23 5.41 -5.15 -0.58
N ALA A 24 5.37 -4.15 0.31
CA ALA A 24 4.13 -3.57 0.80
C ALA A 24 3.33 -2.91 -0.33
N LYS A 25 3.99 -2.19 -1.26
CA LYS A 25 3.33 -1.60 -2.43
C LYS A 25 2.75 -2.67 -3.35
N ILE A 26 3.54 -3.67 -3.72
CA ILE A 26 3.08 -4.77 -4.59
C ILE A 26 1.91 -5.52 -3.94
N ALA A 27 2.01 -5.84 -2.65
CA ALA A 27 0.93 -6.49 -1.90
C ALA A 27 -0.32 -5.61 -1.82
N ALA A 28 -0.16 -4.29 -1.67
CA ALA A 28 -1.26 -3.33 -1.69
C ALA A 28 -1.92 -3.23 -3.06
N GLU A 29 -1.13 -3.17 -4.14
CA GLU A 29 -1.63 -3.15 -5.51
C GLU A 29 -2.45 -4.42 -5.82
N ASP A 30 -1.95 -5.58 -5.43
CA ASP A 30 -2.62 -6.87 -5.60
C ASP A 30 -3.88 -7.00 -4.71
N GLU A 31 -3.77 -6.70 -3.40
CA GLU A 31 -4.87 -6.87 -2.43
C GLU A 31 -6.01 -5.86 -2.64
N PHE A 32 -5.69 -4.62 -3.02
CA PHE A 32 -6.69 -3.57 -3.28
C PHE A 32 -7.05 -3.42 -4.76
N GLY A 33 -6.45 -4.24 -5.65
CA GLY A 33 -6.72 -4.23 -7.09
C GLY A 33 -6.48 -2.85 -7.72
N LEU A 34 -5.41 -2.17 -7.28
CA LEU A 34 -5.08 -0.84 -7.78
C LEU A 34 -4.52 -0.98 -9.19
N THR A 35 -5.27 -0.44 -10.16
CA THR A 35 -4.75 -0.25 -11.51
C THR A 35 -3.89 1.00 -11.50
N ASP A 36 -2.73 0.94 -12.15
CA ASP A 36 -1.85 2.09 -12.46
C ASP A 36 -2.59 3.05 -13.40
N ASP A 37 -3.66 3.67 -12.90
CA ASP A 37 -4.36 4.77 -13.53
C ASP A 37 -3.54 6.01 -13.13
N GLU A 38 -3.09 6.80 -14.12
CA GLU A 38 -2.03 7.83 -14.00
C GLU A 38 -2.31 8.99 -12.99
N GLY A 39 -3.32 8.86 -12.14
CA GLY A 39 -3.65 9.79 -11.06
C GLY A 39 -3.66 9.19 -9.65
N ASP A 40 -3.60 7.86 -9.49
CA ASP A 40 -3.69 7.23 -8.18
C ASP A 40 -2.33 7.21 -7.46
N SER A 41 -2.17 8.12 -6.49
CA SER A 41 -0.97 8.17 -5.66
C SER A 41 -1.07 7.12 -4.54
N LEU A 42 -0.41 5.98 -4.74
CA LEU A 42 -0.27 4.93 -3.74
C LEU A 42 0.89 5.24 -2.78
N ASP A 43 0.54 5.40 -1.51
CA ASP A 43 1.49 5.59 -0.42
C ASP A 43 1.39 4.45 0.58
N VAL A 44 2.53 4.00 1.10
CA VAL A 44 2.61 3.02 2.18
C VAL A 44 3.47 3.54 3.32
N ASP A 45 3.03 3.33 4.55
CA ASP A 45 3.66 3.82 5.77
C ASP A 45 3.88 2.66 6.74
N GLU A 46 5.08 2.51 7.30
CA GLU A 46 5.37 1.45 8.27
C GLU A 46 4.63 1.72 9.59
N ASP A 47 3.76 0.81 10.01
CA ASP A 47 3.05 0.85 11.29
C ASP A 47 4.01 0.37 12.40
N ASN A 48 4.90 1.25 12.85
CA ASN A 48 5.84 1.02 13.97
C ASN A 48 5.15 1.20 15.33
#